data_AF-A0A847EDY9-F1
#
_entry.id   AF-A0A847EDY9-F1
#
_cell.length_a   1.000
_cell.length_b   1.000
_cell.length_c   1.000
_cell.angle_alpha   90.00
_cell.angle_beta   90.00
_cell.angle_gamma   90.00
#
_symmetry.space_group_name_H-M   'P 1'
#
loop_
_entity.id
_entity.type
_entity.pdbx_description
1 polymer ?
#
loop_
_entity_poly.entity_id
_entity_poly.type
_entity_poly.pdbx_seq_one_letter_code
_entity_poly.pdbx_strand_id
1 'polypeptide(L)'
;MKEITTINWHTKVLKEHKKEITYSAAFSFVVALGYLIWSYAQGSVFVWQSISPIEQPSILVRVFYSALAFAVPGYLLYIAGFYKFLHNVIVRGLRDWQLYRGIKAVIWVGLIFLMYEVFGIIVSIMNAVFSFFYNLFKLVLYISPGIGVFLILTIVGAYAVVLAKKRLKLPHN
;
A
#
# COMPACT_ATOMS: atom_id res chain seq x y z
N MET A 1 37.67 -3.71 26.84
CA MET A 1 37.15 -3.45 25.47
C MET A 1 35.68 -3.07 25.61
N LYS A 2 35.29 -1.86 25.21
CA LYS A 2 33.87 -1.46 25.15
C LYS A 2 33.33 -1.91 23.80
N GLU A 3 32.32 -2.78 23.80
CA GLU A 3 31.55 -3.13 22.61
C GLU A 3 30.83 -1.88 22.09
N ILE A 4 31.23 -1.43 20.90
CA ILE A 4 30.52 -0.39 20.15
C ILE A 4 29.39 -1.12 19.42
N THR A 5 28.21 -1.15 20.02
CA THR A 5 27.00 -1.60 19.33
C THR A 5 26.68 -0.59 18.22
N THR A 6 26.84 -1.02 16.97
CA THR A 6 26.46 -0.26 15.78
C THR A 6 24.94 -0.14 15.74
N ILE A 7 24.40 0.91 16.36
CA ILE A 7 22.98 1.21 16.27
C ILE A 7 22.66 1.46 14.79
N ASN A 8 21.83 0.58 14.25
CA ASN A 8 21.43 0.58 12.85
C ASN A 8 20.75 1.91 12.50
N TRP A 9 21.08 2.51 11.35
CA TRP A 9 20.77 3.91 11.05
C TRP A 9 19.27 4.26 11.20
N HIS A 10 18.39 3.34 10.83
CA HIS A 10 16.95 3.49 10.93
C HIS A 10 16.47 3.63 12.39
N THR A 11 17.10 2.90 13.32
CA THR A 11 16.77 2.94 14.75
C THR A 11 17.18 4.28 15.37
N LYS A 12 18.25 4.90 14.84
CA LYS A 12 18.70 6.23 15.24
C LYS A 12 17.69 7.30 14.78
N VAL A 13 17.30 7.28 13.51
CA VAL A 13 16.32 8.23 12.94
C VAL A 13 14.96 8.12 13.65
N LEU A 14 14.49 6.89 13.92
CA LEU A 14 13.24 6.65 14.66
C LEU A 14 13.25 7.21 16.08
N LYS A 15 14.39 7.17 16.77
CA LYS A 15 14.52 7.75 18.12
C LYS A 15 14.56 9.28 18.07
N GLU A 16 15.26 9.83 17.08
CA GLU A 16 15.45 11.27 16.91
C GLU A 16 14.13 11.98 16.59
N HIS A 17 13.32 11.40 15.69
CA HIS A 17 12.02 11.96 15.29
C HIS A 17 10.82 11.36 16.02
N LYS A 18 11.03 10.60 17.10
CA LYS A 18 9.95 9.90 17.82
C LYS A 18 8.79 10.85 18.17
N LYS A 19 9.10 12.05 18.69
CA LYS A 19 8.08 13.04 19.05
C LYS A 19 7.27 13.50 17.84
N GLU A 20 7.92 13.87 16.75
CA GLU A 20 7.24 14.31 15.52
C GLU A 20 6.37 13.20 14.92
N ILE A 21 6.86 11.97 14.90
CA ILE A 21 6.08 10.81 14.47
C ILE A 21 4.84 10.64 15.35
N THR A 22 4.99 10.75 16.67
CA THR A 22 3.88 10.59 17.61
C THR A 22 2.87 11.73 17.47
N TYR A 23 3.31 12.98 17.32
CA TYR A 23 2.44 14.13 17.11
C TYR A 23 1.74 14.08 15.76
N SER A 24 2.42 13.66 14.70
CA SER A 24 1.83 13.51 13.36
C SER A 24 0.79 12.39 13.35
N ALA A 25 1.07 11.27 14.03
CA ALA A 25 0.11 10.19 14.22
C ALA A 25 -1.10 10.65 15.06
N ALA A 26 -0.87 11.36 16.17
CA ALA A 26 -1.95 11.90 17.01
C ALA A 26 -2.81 12.92 16.25
N PHE A 27 -2.20 13.82 15.48
CA PHE A 27 -2.91 14.79 14.65
C PHE A 27 -3.76 14.07 13.59
N SER A 28 -3.18 13.11 12.87
CA SER A 28 -3.90 12.30 11.88
C SER A 28 -5.06 11.54 12.52
N PHE A 29 -4.87 11.03 13.75
CA PHE A 29 -5.91 10.34 14.52
C PHE A 29 -7.05 11.28 14.94
N VAL A 30 -6.74 12.51 15.39
CA VAL A 30 -7.76 13.51 15.73
C VAL A 30 -8.54 13.97 14.50
N VAL A 31 -7.87 14.20 13.37
CA VAL A 31 -8.54 14.54 12.10
C VAL A 31 -9.44 13.40 11.63
N ALA A 32 -8.96 12.14 11.74
CA ALA A 32 -9.76 10.96 11.47
C ALA A 32 -11.00 10.87 12.39
N LEU A 33 -10.85 11.19 13.69
CA LEU A 33 -11.95 11.26 14.66
C LEU A 33 -12.98 12.36 14.34
N GLY A 34 -12.52 13.54 13.90
CA GLY A 34 -13.41 14.62 13.46
C GLY A 34 -14.22 14.22 12.23
N TYR A 35 -13.56 13.61 11.25
CA TYR A 35 -14.23 13.05 10.07
C TYR A 35 -15.23 11.93 10.44
N LEU A 36 -14.90 11.14 11.47
CA LEU A 36 -15.73 10.08 12.05
C LEU A 36 -17.07 10.60 12.57
N ILE A 37 -17.03 11.63 13.43
CA ILE A 37 -18.23 12.24 14.02
C ILE A 37 -19.09 12.87 12.92
N TRP A 38 -18.45 13.54 11.96
CA TRP A 38 -19.12 14.16 10.82
C TRP A 38 -19.83 13.12 9.94
N SER A 39 -19.14 12.04 9.56
CA SER A 39 -19.71 10.98 8.73
C SER A 39 -20.86 10.24 9.43
N TYR A 40 -20.76 10.03 10.74
CA TYR A 40 -21.85 9.44 11.52
C TYR A 40 -23.07 10.37 11.59
N ALA A 41 -22.86 11.67 11.79
CA ALA A 41 -23.94 12.66 11.81
C ALA A 41 -24.71 12.73 10.48
N GLN A 42 -24.06 12.41 9.35
CA GLN A 42 -24.71 12.34 8.05
C GLN A 42 -25.57 11.07 7.84
N GLY A 43 -25.52 10.09 8.74
CA GLY A 43 -26.36 8.89 8.68
C GLY A 43 -26.12 8.01 7.44
N SER A 44 -24.98 8.16 6.77
CA SER A 44 -24.70 7.47 5.51
C SER A 44 -24.49 5.97 5.74
N VAL A 45 -25.25 5.13 5.04
CA VAL A 45 -25.05 3.68 5.02
C VAL A 45 -23.70 3.36 4.39
N PHE A 46 -22.97 2.39 4.94
CA PHE A 46 -21.74 1.91 4.33
C PHE A 46 -22.04 1.30 2.94
N VAL A 47 -21.44 1.91 1.91
CA VAL A 47 -21.44 1.41 0.54
C VAL A 47 -20.01 1.35 0.07
N TRP A 48 -19.64 0.22 -0.52
CA TRP A 48 -18.32 0.01 -1.10
C TRP A 48 -18.12 0.96 -2.28
N GLN A 49 -17.05 1.76 -2.23
CA GLN A 49 -16.74 2.78 -3.25
C GLN A 49 -15.43 2.46 -3.95
N SER A 50 -15.46 2.44 -5.29
CA SER A 50 -14.22 2.42 -6.06
C SER A 50 -13.67 3.85 -6.14
N ILE A 51 -12.47 4.06 -5.64
CA ILE A 51 -11.74 5.33 -5.75
C ILE A 51 -10.51 5.13 -6.64
N SER A 52 -10.20 6.12 -7.47
CA SER A 52 -9.01 6.11 -8.33
C SER A 52 -8.14 7.32 -8.03
N PRO A 53 -7.44 7.31 -6.88
CA PRO A 53 -6.60 8.45 -6.47
C PRO A 53 -5.40 8.67 -7.37
N ILE A 54 -4.90 7.63 -8.05
CA ILE A 54 -3.82 7.74 -9.03
C ILE A 54 -4.44 7.82 -10.42
N GLU A 55 -4.24 8.96 -11.08
CA GLU A 55 -4.61 9.11 -12.47
C GLU A 55 -3.76 8.24 -13.39
N GLN A 56 -4.38 7.77 -14.46
CA GLN A 56 -3.64 7.04 -15.47
C GLN A 56 -2.63 7.97 -16.16
N PRO A 57 -1.34 7.57 -16.24
CA PRO A 57 -0.34 8.40 -16.89
C PRO A 57 -0.66 8.55 -18.37
N SER A 58 -0.39 9.74 -18.91
CA SER A 58 -0.60 10.04 -20.33
C SER A 58 0.22 9.10 -21.23
N ILE A 59 -0.23 8.93 -22.47
CA ILE A 59 0.41 8.05 -23.45
C ILE A 59 1.91 8.37 -23.60
N LEU A 60 2.26 9.66 -23.65
CA LEU A 60 3.64 10.12 -23.76
C LEU A 60 4.49 9.70 -22.56
N VAL A 61 3.95 9.84 -21.35
CA VAL A 61 4.63 9.45 -20.11
C VAL A 61 4.83 7.93 -20.06
N ARG A 62 3.82 7.16 -20.46
CA ARG A 62 3.94 5.71 -20.56
C ARG A 62 5.01 5.29 -21.54
N VAL A 63 5.03 5.85 -22.75
CA VAL A 63 6.05 5.53 -23.77
C VAL A 63 7.44 5.89 -23.28
N PHE A 64 7.61 7.06 -22.64
CA PHE A 64 8.89 7.48 -22.08
C PHE A 64 9.42 6.53 -21.01
N TYR A 65 8.59 6.16 -20.03
CA TYR A 65 8.99 5.21 -18.99
C TYR A 65 9.14 3.78 -19.51
N SER A 66 8.40 3.41 -20.56
CA SER A 66 8.54 2.11 -21.21
C SER A 66 9.87 1.96 -21.93
N ALA A 67 10.49 3.05 -22.38
CA ALA A 67 11.85 3.03 -22.91
C ALA A 67 12.88 2.61 -21.84
N LEU A 68 12.57 2.74 -20.55
CA LEU A 68 13.37 2.19 -19.44
C LEU A 68 13.23 0.67 -19.29
N ALA A 69 12.54 -0.02 -20.22
CA ALA A 69 12.55 -1.48 -20.31
C ALA A 69 13.97 -2.08 -20.32
N PHE A 70 14.99 -1.30 -20.71
CA PHE A 70 16.37 -1.76 -20.63
C PHE A 70 16.83 -2.07 -19.21
N ALA A 71 16.35 -1.32 -18.21
CA ALA A 71 16.84 -1.40 -16.85
C ALA A 71 16.33 -2.63 -16.10
N VAL A 72 15.10 -3.09 -16.42
CA VAL A 72 14.47 -4.22 -15.73
C VAL A 72 14.43 -5.46 -16.62
N PRO A 73 13.49 -5.62 -17.58
CA PRO A 73 13.44 -6.84 -18.37
C PRO A 73 14.64 -7.00 -19.32
N GLY A 74 15.19 -5.90 -19.86
CA GLY A 74 16.40 -5.93 -20.68
C GLY A 74 17.62 -6.44 -19.89
N TYR A 75 17.76 -6.02 -18.64
CA TYR A 75 18.81 -6.49 -17.73
C TYR A 75 18.64 -7.96 -17.36
N LEU A 76 17.41 -8.43 -17.14
CA LEU A 76 17.13 -9.86 -16.88
C LEU A 76 17.54 -10.73 -18.08
N LEU A 77 17.22 -10.32 -19.31
CA LEU A 77 17.65 -11.03 -20.52
C LEU A 77 19.17 -11.03 -20.68
N TYR A 78 19.83 -9.95 -20.23
CA TYR A 78 21.29 -9.87 -20.24
C TYR A 78 21.94 -10.85 -19.26
N ILE A 79 21.48 -10.87 -17.99
CA ILE A 79 21.97 -11.82 -16.97
C ILE A 79 21.71 -13.27 -17.39
N ALA A 80 20.53 -13.55 -17.93
CA ALA A 80 20.17 -14.89 -18.40
C ALA A 80 21.03 -15.35 -19.60
N GLY A 81 21.91 -14.50 -20.13
CA GLY A 81 22.77 -14.82 -21.27
C GLY A 81 21.99 -14.95 -22.58
N PHE A 82 20.75 -14.49 -22.63
CA PHE A 82 19.87 -14.67 -23.79
C PHE A 82 20.46 -14.07 -25.06
N TYR A 83 20.98 -12.84 -24.98
CA TYR A 83 21.62 -12.19 -26.13
C TYR A 83 22.91 -12.89 -26.58
N LYS A 84 23.65 -13.52 -25.65
CA LYS A 84 24.85 -14.32 -25.94
C LYS A 84 24.48 -15.62 -26.63
N PHE A 85 23.43 -16.30 -26.16
CA PHE A 85 22.86 -17.48 -26.79
C PHE A 85 22.40 -17.15 -28.22
N LEU A 86 21.61 -16.10 -28.38
CA LEU A 86 21.09 -15.66 -29.68
C LEU A 86 22.20 -15.34 -30.67
N HIS A 87 23.26 -14.67 -30.20
CA HIS A 87 24.45 -14.40 -31.01
C HIS A 87 25.17 -15.69 -31.44
N ASN A 88 25.36 -16.65 -30.54
CA ASN A 88 26.01 -17.90 -30.88
C ASN A 88 25.22 -18.71 -31.93
N VAL A 89 23.89 -18.81 -31.77
CA VAL A 89 23.06 -19.57 -32.72
C VAL A 89 23.02 -18.89 -34.10
N ILE A 90 22.76 -17.58 -34.12
CA ILE A 90 22.48 -16.89 -35.39
C ILE A 90 23.76 -16.42 -36.07
N VAL A 91 24.68 -15.81 -35.34
CA VAL A 91 25.90 -15.23 -35.93
C VAL A 91 26.98 -16.29 -36.11
N ARG A 92 27.18 -17.18 -35.12
CA ARG A 92 28.20 -18.26 -35.28
C ARG A 92 27.66 -19.48 -36.01
N GLY A 93 26.40 -19.85 -35.81
CA GLY A 93 25.77 -20.98 -36.49
C GLY A 93 25.34 -20.64 -37.92
N LEU A 94 24.41 -19.70 -38.07
CA LEU A 94 23.82 -19.35 -39.38
C LEU A 94 24.61 -18.31 -40.18
N ARG A 95 25.63 -17.67 -39.58
CA ARG A 95 26.42 -16.58 -40.18
C ARG A 95 25.60 -15.39 -40.68
N ASP A 96 24.40 -15.18 -40.12
CA ASP A 96 23.50 -14.12 -40.54
C ASP A 96 23.43 -12.97 -39.51
N TRP A 97 24.26 -11.95 -39.73
CA TRP A 97 24.29 -10.77 -38.87
C TRP A 97 23.02 -9.89 -39.00
N GLN A 98 22.38 -9.91 -40.17
CA GLN A 98 21.19 -9.10 -40.41
C GLN A 98 19.99 -9.67 -39.67
N LEU A 99 19.84 -10.99 -39.68
CA LEU A 99 18.84 -11.71 -38.89
C LEU A 99 19.01 -11.48 -37.38
N TYR A 100 20.25 -11.53 -36.87
CA TYR A 100 20.53 -11.24 -35.47
C TYR A 100 20.08 -9.82 -35.06
N ARG A 101 20.39 -8.81 -35.88
CA ARG A 101 19.96 -7.42 -35.64
C ARG A 101 18.44 -7.27 -35.69
N GLY A 102 17.79 -7.92 -36.65
CA GLY A 102 16.33 -7.92 -36.79
C GLY A 102 15.64 -8.50 -35.56
N ILE A 103 16.04 -9.70 -35.12
CA ILE A 103 15.45 -10.35 -33.93
C ILE A 103 15.70 -9.51 -32.68
N LYS A 104 16.92 -8.98 -32.51
CA LYS A 104 17.25 -8.09 -31.39
C LYS A 104 16.34 -6.86 -31.36
N ALA A 105 16.09 -6.23 -32.51
CA ALA A 105 15.18 -5.08 -32.60
C ALA A 105 13.74 -5.45 -32.22
N VAL A 106 13.23 -6.59 -32.71
CA VAL A 106 11.88 -7.07 -32.37
C VAL A 106 11.74 -7.34 -30.88
N ILE A 107 12.74 -7.96 -30.24
CA ILE A 107 12.76 -8.18 -28.79
C ILE A 107 12.67 -6.85 -28.06
N TRP A 108 13.48 -5.85 -28.44
CA TRP A 108 13.46 -4.54 -27.80
C TRP A 108 12.11 -3.83 -27.91
N VAL A 109 11.50 -3.83 -29.10
CA VAL A 109 10.16 -3.26 -29.31
C VAL A 109 9.13 -4.00 -28.46
N GLY A 110 9.21 -5.33 -28.41
CA GLY A 110 8.32 -6.15 -27.57
C GLY A 110 8.47 -5.86 -26.08
N LEU A 111 9.70 -5.65 -25.58
CA LEU A 111 9.95 -5.29 -24.18
C LEU A 111 9.41 -3.91 -23.82
N ILE A 112 9.57 -2.93 -24.72
CA ILE A 112 9.01 -1.58 -24.52
C ILE A 112 7.48 -1.68 -24.48
N PHE A 113 6.87 -2.42 -25.41
CA PHE A 113 5.42 -2.63 -25.41
C PHE A 113 4.93 -3.33 -24.14
N LEU A 114 5.64 -4.36 -23.67
CA LEU A 114 5.29 -5.04 -22.43
C LEU A 114 5.35 -4.09 -21.23
N MET A 115 6.40 -3.26 -21.13
CA MET A 115 6.51 -2.26 -20.07
C MET A 115 5.40 -1.19 -20.14
N TYR A 116 4.93 -0.86 -21.34
CA TYR A 116 3.83 0.08 -21.55
C TYR A 116 2.52 -0.42 -20.91
N GLU A 117 2.18 -1.69 -21.14
CA GLU A 117 1.00 -2.32 -20.54
C GLU A 117 1.15 -2.50 -19.03
N VAL A 118 2.32 -2.94 -18.58
CA VAL A 118 2.63 -3.15 -17.15
C VAL A 118 2.40 -1.87 -16.35
N PHE A 119 2.74 -0.69 -16.88
CA PHE A 119 2.55 0.57 -16.17
C PHE A 119 1.06 0.87 -15.89
N GLY A 120 0.18 0.60 -16.86
CA GLY A 120 -1.27 0.74 -16.69
C GLY A 120 -1.82 -0.25 -15.65
N ILE A 121 -1.34 -1.50 -15.69
CA ILE A 121 -1.72 -2.55 -14.73
C ILE A 121 -1.31 -2.16 -13.32
N ILE A 122 -0.08 -1.67 -13.12
CA ILE A 122 0.41 -1.24 -11.81
C ILE A 122 -0.48 -0.15 -11.21
N VAL A 123 -0.82 0.88 -12.00
CA VAL A 123 -1.70 1.97 -11.53
C VAL A 123 -3.08 1.44 -11.15
N SER A 124 -3.65 0.53 -11.95
CA SER A 124 -4.94 -0.10 -11.64
C SER A 124 -4.88 -0.91 -10.34
N ILE A 125 -3.82 -1.70 -10.14
CA ILE A 125 -3.62 -2.48 -8.90
C ILE A 125 -3.49 -1.53 -7.71
N MET A 126 -2.70 -0.46 -7.83
CA MET A 126 -2.55 0.52 -6.75
C MET A 126 -3.87 1.19 -6.39
N ASN A 127 -4.68 1.59 -7.38
CA ASN A 127 -6.01 2.16 -7.14
C ASN A 127 -6.97 1.14 -6.49
N ALA A 128 -6.90 -0.13 -6.87
CA ALA A 128 -7.67 -1.18 -6.22
C ALA A 128 -7.23 -1.37 -4.75
N VAL A 129 -5.94 -1.33 -4.47
CA VAL A 129 -5.38 -1.39 -3.11
C VAL A 129 -5.83 -0.19 -2.28
N PHE A 130 -5.75 1.03 -2.83
CA PHE A 130 -6.26 2.22 -2.14
C PHE A 130 -7.76 2.16 -1.90
N SER A 131 -8.54 1.71 -2.89
CA SER A 131 -9.97 1.47 -2.72
C SER A 131 -10.23 0.49 -1.59
N PHE A 132 -9.50 -0.62 -1.53
CA PHE A 132 -9.65 -1.61 -0.46
C PHE A 132 -9.41 -0.99 0.92
N PHE A 133 -8.27 -0.31 1.13
CA PHE A 133 -7.96 0.30 2.42
C PHE A 133 -8.91 1.44 2.78
N TYR A 134 -9.33 2.25 1.82
CA TYR A 134 -10.32 3.31 2.02
C TYR A 134 -11.66 2.74 2.49
N ASN A 135 -12.15 1.68 1.85
CA ASN A 135 -13.39 1.04 2.26
C ASN A 135 -13.26 0.34 3.61
N LEU A 136 -12.13 -0.31 3.89
CA LEU A 136 -11.87 -0.91 5.19
C LEU A 136 -11.90 0.16 6.29
N PHE A 137 -11.24 1.29 6.06
CA PHE A 137 -11.28 2.43 6.96
C PHE A 137 -12.71 2.94 7.16
N LYS A 138 -13.45 3.20 6.07
CA LYS A 138 -14.85 3.63 6.11
C LYS A 138 -15.78 2.63 6.82
N LEU A 139 -15.54 1.34 6.69
CA LEU A 139 -16.28 0.28 7.39
C LEU A 139 -16.03 0.33 8.89
N VAL A 140 -14.76 0.43 9.30
CA VAL A 140 -14.39 0.61 10.71
C VAL A 140 -15.07 1.86 11.27
N LEU A 141 -15.07 2.96 10.49
CA LEU A 141 -15.72 4.20 10.90
C LEU A 141 -17.24 4.06 11.03
N TYR A 142 -17.88 3.29 10.15
CA TYR A 142 -19.32 3.06 10.19
C TYR A 142 -19.75 2.27 11.43
N ILE A 143 -18.96 1.27 11.84
CA ILE A 143 -19.30 0.39 12.97
C ILE A 143 -18.89 1.01 14.32
N SER A 144 -17.87 1.88 14.36
CA SER A 144 -17.30 2.40 15.61
C SER A 144 -18.29 3.10 16.55
N PRO A 145 -19.29 3.89 16.09
CA PRO A 145 -20.27 4.51 16.99
C PRO A 145 -21.11 3.47 17.72
N GLY A 146 -21.54 2.41 17.02
CA GLY A 146 -22.26 1.29 17.64
C GLY A 146 -21.40 0.53 18.67
N ILE A 147 -20.13 0.29 18.36
CA ILE A 147 -19.17 -0.32 19.30
C ILE A 147 -18.96 0.59 20.53
N GLY A 148 -18.81 1.90 20.33
CA GLY A 148 -18.62 2.86 21.40
C GLY A 148 -19.81 2.91 22.36
N VAL A 149 -21.03 3.00 21.83
CA VAL A 149 -22.26 2.97 22.64
C VAL A 149 -22.39 1.63 23.38
N PHE A 150 -22.13 0.50 22.71
CA PHE A 150 -22.16 -0.82 23.34
C PHE A 150 -21.19 -0.95 24.52
N LEU A 151 -19.95 -0.46 24.36
CA LEU A 151 -18.94 -0.46 25.42
C LEU A 151 -19.35 0.41 26.62
N ILE A 152 -19.86 1.62 26.37
CA ILE A 152 -20.36 2.52 27.42
C ILE A 152 -21.48 1.84 28.21
N LEU A 153 -22.49 1.29 27.52
CA LEU A 153 -23.61 0.59 28.16
C LEU A 153 -23.14 -0.61 28.97
N THR A 154 -22.16 -1.37 28.47
CA THR A 154 -21.59 -2.52 29.19
C THR A 154 -20.89 -2.09 30.48
N ILE A 155 -20.09 -1.02 30.44
CA ILE A 155 -19.40 -0.48 31.62
C ILE A 155 -20.41 0.03 32.65
N VAL A 156 -21.40 0.82 32.22
CA VAL A 156 -22.45 1.37 33.09
C VAL A 156 -23.28 0.25 33.71
N GLY A 157 -23.69 -0.73 32.92
CA GLY A 157 -24.43 -1.91 33.39
C GLY A 157 -23.63 -2.73 34.41
N ALA A 158 -22.35 -3.01 34.12
CA ALA A 158 -21.47 -3.72 35.05
C ALA A 158 -21.31 -2.96 36.37
N TYR A 159 -21.13 -1.63 36.31
CA TYR A 159 -21.03 -0.79 37.50
C TYR A 159 -22.34 -0.80 38.32
N ALA A 160 -23.49 -0.71 37.65
CA ALA A 160 -24.80 -0.78 38.30
C ALA A 160 -25.02 -2.13 39.01
N VAL A 161 -24.62 -3.25 38.41
CA VAL A 161 -24.70 -4.58 39.02
C VAL A 161 -23.80 -4.69 40.25
N VAL A 162 -22.57 -4.16 40.19
CA VAL A 162 -21.65 -4.11 41.33
C VAL A 162 -22.24 -3.26 42.47
N LEU A 163 -22.82 -2.11 42.14
CA LEU A 163 -23.46 -1.22 43.11
C LEU A 163 -24.69 -1.87 43.76
N ALA A 164 -25.53 -2.55 42.98
CA ALA A 164 -26.70 -3.29 43.47
C ALA A 164 -26.29 -4.43 44.40
N LYS A 165 -25.26 -5.22 44.05
CA LYS A 165 -24.70 -6.25 44.93
C LYS A 165 -24.13 -5.69 46.23
N LYS A 166 -23.51 -4.51 46.21
CA LYS A 166 -23.06 -3.83 47.44
C LYS A 166 -24.22 -3.40 48.32
N ARG A 167 -25.30 -2.85 47.75
CA ARG A 167 -26.50 -2.47 48.51
C ARG A 167 -27.23 -3.67 49.14
N LEU A 168 -27.29 -4.80 48.45
CA LEU A 168 -27.92 -6.04 48.97
C LEU A 168 -27.12 -6.73 50.08
N LYS A 169 -25.84 -6.39 50.28
CA LYS A 169 -24.97 -6.92 51.34
C LYS A 169 -24.93 -6.06 52.61
N LEU A 170 -25.58 -4.90 52.62
CA LEU A 170 -25.69 -4.06 53.82
C LEU A 170 -26.88 -4.54 54.66
N PRO A 171 -26.72 -4.78 55.98
CA PRO A 171 -27.87 -5.07 56.83
C PRO A 171 -28.83 -3.89 56.78
N HIS A 172 -30.11 -4.17 56.50
CA HIS A 172 -31.19 -3.21 56.66
C HIS A 172 -31.36 -2.97 58.16
N ASN A 173 -30.80 -1.86 58.64
CA ASN A 173 -31.13 -1.28 59.94
C ASN A 173 -32.41 -0.45 59.83
#